data_AF-A0A2A5MA05-F1
#
_entry.id   AF-A0A2A5MA05-F1
#
_cell.length_a   1.000
_cell.length_b   1.000
_cell.length_c   1.000
_cell.angle_alpha   90.00
_cell.angle_beta   90.00
_cell.angle_gamma   90.00
#
_symmetry.space_group_name_H-M   'P 1'
#
loop_
_entity.id
_entity.type
_entity.pdbx_description
1 polymer ?
#
loop_
_entity_poly.entity_id
_entity_poly.type
_entity_poly.pdbx_seq_one_letter_code
_entity_poly.pdbx_strand_id
1 'polypeptide(L)'
;DESLKHIDRAYGVYISEIMLQQTQVKSVLERFYFPFLQKFPTLESLANANEDELLKAWQGLGYYTRARNLKKAALECVDKFGAKLPKEVEDLKKLSG
;
A
#
# COMPACT_ATOMS: atom_id res chain seq x y z
N ASP A 1 -7.42 7.65 14.64
CA ASP A 1 -7.93 6.28 14.80
C ASP A 1 -6.91 5.49 15.61
N GLU A 2 -7.28 4.97 16.78
CA GLU A 2 -6.36 4.19 17.61
C GLU A 2 -5.94 2.86 16.98
N SER A 3 -6.76 2.35 16.04
CA SER A 3 -6.47 1.10 15.33
C SER A 3 -5.23 1.17 14.45
N LEU A 4 -4.73 2.37 14.13
CA LEU A 4 -3.52 2.55 13.31
C LEU A 4 -2.25 2.86 14.10
N LYS A 5 -2.27 2.87 15.45
CA LYS A 5 -1.09 3.23 16.27
C LYS A 5 0.14 2.33 16.04
N HIS A 6 -0.07 1.12 15.54
CA HIS A 6 0.97 0.14 15.26
C HIS A 6 1.45 0.17 13.79
N ILE A 7 0.82 0.99 12.95
CA ILE A 7 1.16 1.09 11.53
C ILE A 7 2.35 2.03 11.37
N ASP A 8 3.38 1.55 10.64
CA ASP A 8 4.51 2.39 10.30
C ASP A 8 4.05 3.61 9.47
N ARG A 9 4.53 4.79 9.87
CA ARG A 9 4.08 6.05 9.26
C ARG A 9 4.49 6.17 7.80
N ALA A 10 5.69 5.71 7.44
CA ALA A 10 6.16 5.79 6.06
C ALA A 10 5.34 4.85 5.16
N TYR A 11 5.04 3.64 5.65
CA TYR A 11 4.14 2.71 4.99
C TYR A 11 2.74 3.31 4.78
N GLY A 12 2.13 3.85 5.84
CA GLY A 12 0.80 4.48 5.74
C GLY A 12 0.75 5.62 4.71
N VAL A 13 1.74 6.53 4.76
CA VAL A 13 1.85 7.62 3.77
C VAL A 13 1.98 7.06 2.35
N TYR A 14 2.85 6.08 2.13
CA TYR A 14 3.03 5.46 0.82
C TYR A 14 1.73 4.86 0.27
N ILE A 15 0.97 4.11 1.09
CA ILE A 15 -0.35 3.59 0.68
C ILE A 15 -1.30 4.72 0.30
N SER A 16 -1.36 5.78 1.12
CA SER A 16 -2.27 6.91 0.85
C SER A 16 -1.96 7.61 -0.47
N GLU A 17 -0.69 7.84 -0.79
CA GLU A 17 -0.25 8.49 -2.03
C GLU A 17 -0.67 7.67 -3.26
N ILE A 18 -0.47 6.35 -3.23
CA ILE A 18 -0.88 5.48 -4.34
C ILE A 18 -2.41 5.45 -4.50
N MET A 19 -3.18 5.42 -3.41
CA MET A 19 -4.65 5.44 -3.46
C MET A 19 -5.19 6.76 -4.01
N LEU A 20 -4.54 7.88 -3.70
CA LEU A 20 -4.95 9.23 -4.09
C LEU A 20 -4.64 9.58 -5.54
N GLN A 21 -3.81 8.79 -6.24
CA GLN A 21 -3.61 8.95 -7.68
C GLN A 21 -4.94 8.83 -8.43
N GLN A 22 -5.40 9.92 -9.04
CA GLN A 22 -6.65 9.99 -9.82
C GLN A 22 -7.91 9.54 -9.03
N THR A 23 -7.87 9.58 -7.69
CA THR A 23 -9.03 9.31 -6.81
C THR A 23 -9.28 10.50 -5.88
N GLN A 24 -10.54 10.81 -5.58
CA GLN A 24 -10.89 11.83 -4.59
C GLN A 24 -10.56 11.39 -3.15
N VAL A 25 -10.04 12.33 -2.35
CA VAL A 25 -9.66 12.15 -0.94
C VAL A 25 -10.79 11.56 -0.10
N LYS A 26 -12.01 12.08 -0.25
CA LYS A 26 -13.18 11.65 0.53
C LYS A 26 -13.42 10.14 0.38
N SER A 27 -13.45 9.66 -0.86
CA SER A 27 -13.65 8.23 -1.16
C SER A 27 -12.55 7.37 -0.54
N VAL A 28 -11.29 7.80 -0.66
CA VAL A 28 -10.13 7.07 -0.11
C VAL A 28 -10.23 6.95 1.41
N LEU A 29 -10.44 8.06 2.11
CA LEU A 29 -10.51 8.07 3.57
C LEU A 29 -11.71 7.31 4.12
N GLU A 30 -12.90 7.49 3.56
CA GLU A 30 -14.13 6.92 4.12
C GLU A 30 -14.23 5.40 3.91
N ARG A 31 -13.62 4.86 2.85
CA ARG A 31 -13.93 3.49 2.39
C ARG A 31 -12.74 2.57 2.19
N PHE A 32 -11.54 3.09 1.97
CA PHE A 32 -10.42 2.27 1.50
C PHE A 32 -9.22 2.31 2.43
N TYR A 33 -8.79 3.49 2.87
CA TYR A 33 -7.51 3.65 3.55
C TYR A 33 -7.42 2.88 4.87
N PHE A 34 -8.36 3.09 5.80
CA PHE A 34 -8.33 2.41 7.11
C PHE A 34 -8.53 0.89 7.00
N PRO A 35 -9.54 0.36 6.26
CA PRO A 35 -9.71 -1.08 6.12
C PRO A 35 -8.53 -1.76 5.42
N PHE A 36 -7.92 -1.08 4.44
CA PHE A 36 -6.75 -1.62 3.75
C PHE A 36 -5.55 -1.75 4.67
N LEU A 37 -5.23 -0.72 5.48
CA LEU A 37 -4.15 -0.78 6.46
C LEU A 37 -4.41 -1.79 7.59
N GLN A 38 -5.67 -1.97 7.99
CA GLN A 38 -6.00 -3.01 8.97
C GLN A 38 -5.80 -4.42 8.40
N LYS A 39 -6.13 -4.63 7.12
CA LYS A 39 -5.96 -5.92 6.45
C LYS A 39 -4.49 -6.21 6.10
N PHE A 40 -3.77 -5.19 5.66
CA PHE A 40 -2.36 -5.26 5.28
C PHE A 40 -1.58 -4.22 6.10
N PRO A 41 -1.23 -4.53 7.37
CA PRO A 41 -0.59 -3.56 8.25
C PRO A 41 0.88 -3.27 7.93
N THR A 42 1.54 -4.14 7.16
CA THR A 42 2.96 -4.03 6.81
C THR A 42 3.26 -4.37 5.35
N LEU A 43 4.45 -4.02 4.88
CA LEU A 43 4.93 -4.45 3.55
C LEU A 43 4.98 -5.97 3.43
N GLU A 44 5.37 -6.71 4.47
CA GLU A 44 5.34 -8.17 4.43
C GLU A 44 3.91 -8.71 4.28
N SER A 45 2.95 -8.16 5.03
CA SER A 45 1.55 -8.60 4.93
C SER A 45 0.97 -8.37 3.53
N LEU A 46 1.34 -7.26 2.90
CA LEU A 46 0.92 -6.91 1.55
C LEU A 46 1.62 -7.77 0.48
N ALA A 47 2.93 -8.01 0.64
CA ALA A 47 3.72 -8.86 -0.25
C ALA A 47 3.19 -10.30 -0.27
N ASN A 48 2.82 -10.82 0.90
CA ASN A 48 2.29 -12.18 1.08
C ASN A 48 0.79 -12.31 0.75
N ALA A 49 0.06 -11.20 0.57
CA ALA A 49 -1.36 -11.24 0.26
C ALA A 49 -1.62 -12.02 -1.04
N ASN A 50 -2.62 -12.89 -1.08
CA ASN A 50 -3.02 -13.48 -2.35
C ASN A 50 -3.66 -12.40 -3.26
N GLU A 51 -3.63 -12.62 -4.58
CA GLU A 51 -4.10 -11.59 -5.52
C GLU A 51 -5.60 -11.30 -5.35
N ASP A 52 -6.42 -12.31 -5.12
CA ASP A 52 -7.87 -12.14 -4.95
C ASP A 52 -8.22 -11.30 -3.71
N GLU A 53 -7.54 -11.50 -2.59
CA GLU A 53 -7.74 -10.72 -1.36
C GLU A 53 -7.34 -9.27 -1.52
N LEU A 54 -6.26 -9.02 -2.27
CA LEU A 54 -5.78 -7.69 -2.59
C LEU A 54 -6.77 -6.97 -3.51
N LEU A 55 -7.19 -7.62 -4.60
CA LEU A 55 -8.16 -7.05 -5.53
C LEU A 55 -9.51 -6.81 -4.86
N LYS A 56 -9.92 -7.68 -3.94
CA LYS A 56 -11.13 -7.49 -3.13
C LYS A 56 -11.01 -6.27 -2.20
N ALA A 57 -9.87 -6.06 -1.56
CA ALA A 57 -9.62 -4.88 -0.73
C ALA A 57 -9.55 -3.57 -1.54
N TRP A 58 -9.22 -3.68 -2.84
CA TRP A 58 -9.16 -2.55 -3.78
C TRP A 58 -10.46 -2.33 -4.57
N GLN A 59 -11.46 -3.19 -4.39
CA GLN A 59 -12.65 -3.24 -5.22
C GLN A 59 -13.46 -1.93 -5.12
N GLY A 60 -13.65 -1.28 -6.25
CA GLY A 60 -14.39 0.00 -6.34
C GLY A 60 -13.50 1.25 -6.28
N LEU A 61 -12.18 1.12 -6.03
CA LEU A 61 -11.23 2.23 -6.11
C LEU A 61 -10.79 2.54 -7.55
N GLY A 62 -10.96 1.57 -8.46
CA GLY A 62 -10.56 1.69 -9.87
C GLY A 62 -9.05 1.57 -10.09
N TYR A 63 -8.62 1.49 -11.36
CA TYR A 63 -7.22 1.35 -11.77
C TYR A 63 -6.46 0.24 -11.00
N TYR A 64 -6.92 -1.01 -11.13
CA TYR A 64 -6.39 -2.19 -10.41
C TYR A 64 -4.91 -2.49 -10.68
N THR A 65 -4.32 -1.92 -11.74
CA THR A 65 -2.87 -1.94 -11.97
C THR A 65 -2.10 -1.35 -10.80
N ARG A 66 -2.62 -0.29 -10.14
CA ARG A 66 -2.02 0.28 -8.94
C ARG A 66 -1.92 -0.72 -7.80
N ALA A 67 -2.98 -1.49 -7.54
CA ALA A 67 -2.97 -2.51 -6.51
C ALA A 67 -1.89 -3.57 -6.77
N ARG A 68 -1.79 -4.03 -8.03
CA ARG A 68 -0.78 -5.01 -8.45
C ARG A 68 0.63 -4.47 -8.34
N ASN A 69 0.87 -3.22 -8.76
CA ASN A 69 2.19 -2.59 -8.66
C ASN A 69 2.57 -2.35 -7.20
N LEU A 70 1.61 -1.97 -6.36
CA LEU A 70 1.79 -1.83 -4.92
C LEU A 70 2.26 -3.15 -4.27
N LYS A 71 1.66 -4.29 -4.65
CA LYS A 71 2.15 -5.62 -4.20
C LYS A 71 3.55 -5.95 -4.70
N LYS A 72 3.87 -5.62 -5.97
CA LYS A 72 5.22 -5.81 -6.51
C LYS A 72 6.26 -4.96 -5.76
N ALA A 73 5.96 -3.69 -5.51
CA ALA A 73 6.81 -2.82 -4.70
C ALA A 73 7.00 -3.36 -3.28
N ALA A 74 5.94 -3.93 -2.68
CA ALA A 74 6.05 -4.58 -1.38
C ALA A 74 7.00 -5.80 -1.42
N LEU A 75 6.89 -6.66 -2.44
CA LEU A 75 7.82 -7.78 -2.65
C LEU A 75 9.26 -7.28 -2.82
N GLU A 76 9.49 -6.25 -3.64
CA GLU A 76 10.82 -5.65 -3.80
C GLU A 76 11.39 -5.09 -2.49
N CYS A 77 10.55 -4.47 -1.65
CA CYS A 77 10.93 -3.98 -0.33
C CYS A 77 11.30 -5.11 0.64
N VAL A 78 10.56 -6.22 0.61
CA VAL A 78 10.86 -7.41 1.40
C VAL A 78 12.20 -7.99 0.97
N ASP A 79 12.40 -8.18 -0.33
CA ASP A 79 13.58 -8.87 -0.89
C ASP A 79 14.87 -8.05 -0.75
N LYS A 80 14.81 -6.72 -0.95
CA LYS A 80 16.00 -5.86 -1.10
C LYS A 80 16.23 -4.89 0.06
N PHE A 81 15.17 -4.56 0.82
CA PHE A 81 15.21 -3.46 1.78
C PHE A 81 14.79 -3.89 3.20
N GLY A 82 14.78 -5.20 3.48
CA GLY A 82 14.47 -5.74 4.81
C GLY A 82 13.05 -5.38 5.27
N ALA A 83 12.10 -5.47 4.35
CA ALA A 83 10.69 -5.15 4.56
C ALA A 83 10.41 -3.70 5.01
N LYS A 84 11.28 -2.78 4.62
CA LYS A 84 11.10 -1.33 4.84
C LYS A 84 11.11 -0.59 3.52
N LEU A 85 10.42 0.54 3.48
CA LEU A 85 10.56 1.45 2.35
C LEU A 85 12.01 1.96 2.29
N PRO A 86 12.62 2.06 1.09
CA PRO A 86 13.90 2.69 0.91
C PRO A 86 13.89 4.12 1.47
N LYS A 87 15.00 4.54 2.08
CA LYS A 87 15.15 5.90 2.63
C LYS A 87 15.57 6.90 1.56
N GLU A 88 16.26 6.42 0.53
CA GLU A 88 16.77 7.25 -0.55
C GLU A 88 15.72 7.45 -1.64
N VAL A 89 15.56 8.69 -2.06
CA VAL A 89 14.55 9.09 -3.08
C VAL A 89 14.78 8.36 -4.40
N GLU A 90 16.04 8.14 -4.78
CA GLU A 90 16.38 7.43 -6.01
C GLU A 90 15.91 5.99 -6.01
N ASP A 91 15.95 5.32 -4.86
CA ASP A 91 15.51 3.93 -4.73
C ASP A 91 14.00 3.82 -4.62
N LEU A 92 13.35 4.79 -3.95
CA LEU A 92 11.88 4.89 -3.95
C LEU A 92 11.31 5.02 -5.37
N LYS A 93 11.96 5.80 -6.25
CA LYS A 93 11.55 5.97 -7.65
C LYS A 93 11.71 4.72 -8.51
N LYS A 94 12.54 3.76 -8.09
CA LYS A 94 12.75 2.50 -8.81
C LYS A 94 11.74 1.42 -8.43
N LEU A 95 11.00 1.61 -7.33
CA LEU A 95 9.96 0.66 -6.94
C LEU A 95 8.87 0.60 -8.01
N SER A 96 8.34 -0.60 -8.21
CA SER A 96 7.20 -0.83 -9.11
C SER A 96 6.03 0.13 -8.83
N GLY A 97 5.64 0.92 -9.82
CA GLY A 97 4.58 1.94 -9.74
C GLY A 97 3.96 2.24 -11.08
#